data_AF-A0A927A7X6-F1
#
_entry.id   AF-A0A927A7X6-F1
#
_cell.length_a   1.000
_cell.length_b   1.000
_cell.length_c   1.000
_cell.angle_alpha   90.00
_cell.angle_beta   90.00
_cell.angle_gamma   90.00
#
_symmetry.space_group_name_H-M   'P 1'
#
loop_
_entity.id
_entity.type
_entity.pdbx_description
1 polymer ?
#
loop_
_entity_poly.entity_id
_entity_poly.type
_entity_poly.pdbx_seq_one_letter_code
_entity_poly.pdbx_strand_id
1 'polypeptide(L)' 'MAAKVVSLINLKGGVAKTTTTVQLAECLASQFSKNVLFIDLDPQTNATIALIGEEKWDELDRKKTNCISNFSR' A
#
# COMPACT_ATOMS: atom_id res chain seq x y z
N MET A 1 -8.88 10.33 19.01
CA MET A 1 -8.26 8.99 19.05
C MET A 1 -7.12 8.95 18.05
N ALA A 2 -6.00 8.29 18.37
CA ALA A 2 -4.89 8.10 17.45
C ALA A 2 -5.13 6.91 16.50
N ALA A 3 -4.58 6.94 15.29
CA ALA A 3 -4.63 5.82 14.36
C ALA A 3 -3.79 4.63 14.88
N LYS A 4 -4.25 3.40 14.66
CA LYS A 4 -3.46 2.20 14.95
C LYS A 4 -2.49 1.95 13.79
N VAL A 5 -1.20 1.85 14.09
CA VAL A 5 -0.14 1.60 13.11
C VAL A 5 0.22 0.11 13.13
N VAL A 6 0.27 -0.51 11.95
CA VAL A 6 0.68 -1.90 11.74
C VAL A 6 1.74 -1.90 10.64
N SER A 7 2.88 -2.58 10.89
CA SER A 7 3.97 -2.72 9.92
C SER A 7 4.28 -4.19 9.69
N LEU A 8 4.40 -4.59 8.42
CA LEU A 8 4.71 -5.95 8.00
C LEU A 8 6.14 -6.00 7.48
N ILE A 9 7.05 -6.57 8.28
CA ILE A 9 8.49 -6.62 7.99
C ILE A 9 8.97 -8.06 7.96
N ASN A 10 9.79 -8.38 6.97
CA ASN A 10 10.54 -9.62 6.86
C ASN A 10 11.75 -9.37 5.94
N LEU A 11 12.95 -9.68 6.42
CA LEU A 11 14.21 -9.43 5.72
C LEU A 11 14.44 -10.39 4.55
N LYS A 12 13.67 -11.49 4.46
CA LYS A 12 13.72 -12.43 3.34
C LYS A 12 12.80 -11.98 2.20
N GLY A 13 13.31 -11.96 0.98
CA GLY A 13 12.52 -11.75 -0.25
C GLY A 13 11.59 -12.93 -0.54
N GLY A 14 10.50 -12.69 -1.28
CA GLY A 14 9.63 -13.77 -1.77
C GLY A 14 8.73 -14.45 -0.73
N VAL A 15 8.47 -13.79 0.41
CA VAL A 15 7.65 -14.32 1.53
C VAL A 15 6.25 -13.71 1.61
N ALA A 16 5.72 -13.23 0.48
CA ALA A 16 4.37 -12.68 0.34
C ALA A 16 4.00 -11.43 1.18
N LYS A 17 4.96 -10.74 1.80
CA LYS A 17 4.71 -9.50 2.59
C LYS A 17 3.81 -8.50 1.86
N THR A 18 4.16 -8.17 0.62
CA THR A 18 3.47 -7.18 -0.21
C THR A 18 2.01 -7.57 -0.41
N THR A 19 1.77 -8.80 -0.85
CA THR A 19 0.43 -9.37 -1.05
C THR A 19 -0.39 -9.36 0.24
N THR A 20 0.19 -9.83 1.36
CA THR A 20 -0.49 -9.83 2.65
C THR A 20 -0.84 -8.41 3.11
N THR A 21 0.05 -7.44 2.89
CA THR A 21 -0.18 -6.04 3.27
C THR A 21 -1.34 -5.43 2.48
N VAL A 22 -1.36 -5.64 1.16
CA VAL A 22 -2.40 -5.15 0.25
C VAL A 22 -3.77 -5.74 0.60
N GLN A 23 -3.87 -7.08 0.72
CA GLN A 23 -5.14 -7.72 1.07
C GLN A 23 -5.63 -7.38 2.48
N LEU A 24 -4.72 -7.18 3.45
CA LEU A 24 -5.12 -6.73 4.78
C LEU A 24 -5.73 -5.33 4.73
N ALA A 25 -5.10 -4.39 4.00
CA ALA A 25 -5.63 -3.04 3.83
C ALA A 25 -6.99 -3.03 3.11
N GLU A 26 -7.11 -3.79 2.03
CA GLU A 26 -8.36 -3.96 1.28
C GLU A 26 -9.47 -4.54 2.17
N CYS A 27 -9.18 -5.59 2.94
CA CYS A 27 -10.14 -6.22 3.84
C CYS A 27 -10.61 -5.25 4.93
N LEU A 28 -9.69 -4.52 5.56
CA LEU A 28 -10.00 -3.51 6.57
C LEU A 28 -10.89 -2.39 6.00
N ALA A 29 -10.62 -1.92 4.78
CA ALA A 29 -11.41 -0.89 4.14
C ALA A 29 -12.78 -1.39 3.66
N SER A 30 -12.81 -2.50 2.91
CA SER A 30 -14.01 -2.99 2.23
C SER A 30 -14.98 -3.74 3.16
N GLN A 31 -14.47 -4.61 4.03
CA GLN A 31 -15.28 -5.47 4.90
C GLN A 31 -15.53 -4.85 6.27
N PHE A 32 -14.53 -4.14 6.83
CA PHE A 32 -14.61 -3.57 8.17
C PHE A 32 -14.85 -2.05 8.19
N SER A 33 -15.03 -1.42 7.03
CA SER A 33 -15.31 0.02 6.87
C SER A 33 -14.33 0.90 7.65
N LYS A 34 -13.04 0.55 7.64
CA LYS A 34 -11.97 1.33 8.26
C LYS A 34 -11.36 2.29 7.24
N ASN A 35 -11.06 3.50 7.68
CA ASN A 35 -10.19 4.41 6.92
C ASN A 35 -8.76 3.90 7.06
N VAL A 36 -8.15 3.50 5.94
CA VAL A 36 -6.81 2.91 5.93
C VAL A 36 -5.87 3.79 5.10
N LEU A 37 -4.75 4.17 5.70
CA LEU A 37 -3.63 4.79 5.01
C LEU A 37 -2.61 3.70 4.69
N PHE A 38 -2.31 3.49 3.40
CA PHE A 38 -1.30 2.54 2.96
C PHE A 38 0.00 3.28 2.67
N ILE A 39 1.10 2.77 3.21
CA ILE A 39 2.44 3.33 3.00
C ILE A 39 3.34 2.22 2.47
N ASP A 40 3.79 2.37 1.23
CA ASP A 40 4.77 1.47 0.61
C ASP A 40 6.18 2.03 0.83
N LEU A 41 7.00 1.30 1.58
CA LEU A 41 8.41 1.67 1.86
C LEU A 41 9.38 0.73 1.16
N ASP A 42 8.90 -0.11 0.23
CA ASP A 42 9.76 -0.97 -0.58
C ASP A 42 10.20 -0.23 -1.86
N PRO A 43 11.52 -0.04 -2.10
CA PRO A 43 12.01 0.59 -3.32
C PRO A 43 11.57 -0.10 -4.62
N GLN A 44 11.13 -1.36 -4.56
CA GLN A 44 10.58 -2.08 -5.73
C GLN A 44 9.14 -1.65 -6.07
N THR A 45 8.44 -0.94 -5.19
CA THR A 45 7.11 -0.34 -5.44
C THR A 45 6.00 -1.32 -5.86
N ASN A 46 6.20 -2.63 -5.63
CA ASN A 46 5.27 -3.68 -6.04
C ASN A 46 3.86 -3.49 -5.46
N ALA A 47 3.74 -3.01 -4.20
CA ALA A 47 2.42 -2.74 -3.63
C ALA A 47 1.79 -1.53 -4.31
N THR A 48 2.54 -0.45 -4.49
CA THR A 48 2.03 0.76 -5.15
C THR A 48 1.45 0.45 -6.53
N ILE A 49 2.19 -0.26 -7.39
CA ILE A 49 1.74 -0.64 -8.74
C ILE A 49 0.48 -1.51 -8.67
N ALA A 50 0.44 -2.49 -7.76
CA ALA A 50 -0.74 -3.34 -7.58
C ALA A 50 -2.00 -2.55 -7.17
N LEU A 51 -1.83 -1.41 -6.49
CA LEU A 51 -2.93 -0.61 -5.98
C LEU A 51 -3.45 0.45 -6.94
N ILE A 52 -2.56 1.10 -7.70
CA ILE A 52 -2.93 2.26 -8.53
C ILE A 52 -2.77 2.03 -10.03
N GLY A 53 -2.20 0.89 -10.42
CA GLY A 53 -1.87 0.56 -11.81
C GLY A 53 -0.55 1.17 -12.28
N GLU A 54 0.07 0.52 -13.27
CA GLU A 54 1.36 0.92 -13.85
C GLU A 54 1.31 2.31 -14.49
N GLU A 55 0.27 2.61 -15.27
CA GLU A 55 0.14 3.91 -15.96
C GLU A 55 0.15 5.11 -14.99
N LYS A 56 -0.57 4.99 -13.87
CA LYS A 56 -0.64 6.04 -12.86
C LYS A 56 0.63 6.12 -12.03
N TRP A 57 1.26 4.98 -11.74
CA TRP A 57 2.57 4.94 -11.10
C TRP A 57 3.62 5.65 -11.95
N ASP A 58 3.69 5.32 -13.23
CA ASP A 58 4.56 5.94 -14.23
C ASP A 58 4.36 7.47 -14.32
N GLU A 59 3.11 7.93 -14.28
CA GLU A 59 2.80 9.36 -14.27
C GLU A 59 3.36 10.07 -13.03
N LEU A 60 3.21 9.47 -11.86
CA LEU A 60 3.65 10.03 -10.58
C LEU A 60 5.17 9.97 -10.40
N ASP A 61 5.80 8.92 -10.89
CA ASP A 61 7.26 8.75 -10.89
C ASP A 61 7.94 9.83 -11.76
N ARG A 62 7.43 10.06 -12.97
CA ARG A 62 7.90 11.16 -13.84
C ARG A 62 7.77 12.53 -13.19
N LYS A 63 6.72 12.74 -12.38
CA LYS A 63 6.49 13.99 -11.64
C LYS A 63 7.34 14.11 -10.37
N LYS A 64 8.09 13.06 -9.98
CA LYS A 64 8.85 12.97 -8.71
C LYS A 64 7.99 13.27 -7.48
N THR A 65 6.74 12.81 -7.50
CA THR A 65 5.79 12.99 -6.39
C THR A 65 5.71 11.72 -5.54
N ASN A 66 5.54 11.88 -4.22
CA ASN A 66 5.34 10.75 -3.33
C ASN A 66 3.96 10.10 -3.59
N CYS A 67 3.95 8.79 -3.84
CA CYS A 67 2.72 8.00 -3.97
C CYS A 67 2.16 7.67 -2.58
N ILE A 68 1.18 8.46 -2.11
CA ILE A 68 0.40 8.14 -0.92
C ILE A 68 -0.98 7.67 -1.36
N SER A 69 -1.33 6.43 -1.08
CA SER A 69 -2.65 5.87 -1.37
C SER A 69 -3.53 5.87 -0.11
N ASN A 70 -4.66 6.57 -0.20
CA ASN A 70 -5.72 6.51 0.80
C ASN A 70 -6.76 5.48 0.37
N PHE A 71 -7.03 4.51 1.24
CA PHE A 71 -8.21 3.68 1.15
C PHE A 71 -9.32 4.32 1.97
N SER A 72 -10.19 5.04 1.28
CA SER A 72 -11.50 5.42 1.77
C SER A 72 -12.54 4.78 0.85
N ARG A 73 -13.64 4.27 1.42
CA ARG A 73 -14.86 4.06 0.62
C ARG A 73 -15.29 5.36 -0.02
#